data_AF-A0A853STA2-F1
#
_entry.id   AF-A0A853STA2-F1
#
_cell.length_a   1.000
_cell.length_b   1.000
_cell.length_c   1.000
_cell.angle_alpha   90.00
_cell.angle_beta   90.00
_cell.angle_gamma   90.00
#
_symmetry.space_group_name_H-M   'P 1'
#
loop_
_entity.id
_entity.type
_entity.pdbx_description
1 polymer ?
#
loop_
_entity_poly.entity_id
_entity_poly.type
_entity_poly.pdbx_seq_one_letter_code
_entity_poly.pdbx_strand_id
1 'polypeptide(L)'
;MTDAFKYGQQDLIYQLNQLAKAKDIVDIPQNSAAAAASAAASAAAAAAAAESDGTAAIAASKAEAALKSLEVRYLGAKALPPDVDNNGGALLAGATYWDTVLNGGCLRVFQAGAWVTIPTNVASQVASTPAGGIVATNVQAALAELDTKKAVRATTLAGYGITDALPSSYVPTWGSITGKPQFAAVATSGSKNDVGLSKVDNTADANKPISLLQQEALDLKANAASLDKVSNTSDANKPVSILQQEAMNLLAPKSNPSFTGPVRSTVGYLIGASGYGLYSPVAGTLSMITNSVERFRVADTGVMTFSNLVSVAMNSPTLTVTSGGSTEIISQGQNGYGVFSAKASGLNPSIWDSYNANGLCGRMLCNNSAVDSTFAFQLRKGGVLSDIVAINPQQLYPTSDSVLSLGAPASRYTTVYAVTGAINTSDARMKTPIRPMTDAEISAAETIAESVGTYKWLESIQAKGADARRHVGGTVQGIIAIMEQHGLDPFEYGFICFDQWEEELGYRPAVPPQPAFTDADGNVVVPAAEAVEATQVVIREAGSLYSLRNDQLNLFIARGLVARISRTEARLAALEAS
;
A
#
# COMPACT_ATOMS: atom_id res chain seq x y z
N MET A 1 78.85 -36.00 -36.21
CA MET A 1 77.52 -36.08 -35.57
C MET A 1 76.52 -35.63 -36.61
N THR A 2 76.20 -36.56 -37.49
CA THR A 2 75.54 -36.32 -38.78
C THR A 2 74.34 -37.25 -38.84
N ASP A 3 73.26 -36.72 -39.42
CA ASP A 3 72.01 -37.39 -39.84
C ASP A 3 71.03 -37.93 -38.79
N ALA A 4 71.45 -38.40 -37.62
CA ALA A 4 70.51 -38.90 -36.61
C ALA A 4 69.61 -37.79 -35.98
N PHE A 5 70.13 -36.57 -35.86
CA PHE A 5 69.42 -35.44 -35.23
C PHE A 5 68.37 -34.79 -36.16
N LYS A 6 68.54 -34.91 -37.49
CA LYS A 6 67.60 -34.36 -38.47
C LYS A 6 66.36 -35.24 -38.67
N TYR A 7 66.52 -36.56 -38.56
CA TYR A 7 65.40 -37.52 -38.66
C TYR A 7 64.44 -37.41 -37.48
N GLY A 8 64.94 -37.25 -36.24
CA GLY A 8 64.08 -37.12 -35.06
C GLY A 8 63.22 -35.85 -35.06
N GLN A 9 63.70 -34.75 -35.65
CA GLN A 9 62.90 -33.52 -35.77
C GLN A 9 61.80 -33.63 -36.84
N GLN A 10 62.06 -34.30 -37.96
CA GLN A 10 61.02 -34.54 -38.98
C GLN A 10 59.94 -35.48 -38.47
N ASP A 11 60.30 -36.49 -37.70
CA ASP A 11 59.36 -37.46 -37.12
C ASP A 11 58.46 -36.80 -36.06
N LEU A 12 59.02 -35.89 -35.24
CA LEU A 12 58.26 -35.11 -34.28
C LEU A 12 57.25 -34.16 -34.97
N ILE A 13 57.66 -33.50 -36.06
CA ILE A 13 56.78 -32.64 -36.85
C ILE A 13 55.66 -33.45 -37.51
N TYR A 14 55.96 -34.66 -37.99
CA TYR A 14 54.95 -35.56 -38.54
C TYR A 14 53.94 -36.00 -37.47
N GLN A 15 54.40 -36.39 -36.29
CA GLN A 15 53.53 -36.76 -35.16
C GLN A 15 52.66 -35.60 -34.68
N LEU A 16 53.22 -34.39 -34.55
CA LEU A 16 52.48 -33.17 -34.22
C LEU A 16 51.39 -32.86 -35.26
N ASN A 17 51.68 -33.02 -36.54
CA ASN A 17 50.70 -32.83 -37.61
C ASN A 17 49.59 -33.90 -37.61
N GLN A 18 49.91 -35.14 -37.26
CA GLN A 18 48.90 -36.19 -37.09
C GLN A 18 48.03 -35.95 -35.85
N LEU A 19 48.61 -35.45 -34.76
CA LEU A 19 47.86 -35.07 -33.56
C LEU A 19 46.92 -33.89 -33.84
N ALA A 20 47.38 -32.88 -34.57
CA ALA A 20 46.57 -31.74 -34.99
C ALA A 20 45.42 -32.18 -35.91
N LYS A 21 45.68 -33.06 -36.88
CA LYS A 21 44.62 -33.65 -37.72
C LYS A 21 43.62 -34.49 -36.93
N ALA A 22 44.08 -35.30 -35.98
CA ALA A 22 43.20 -36.09 -35.12
C ALA A 22 42.31 -35.18 -34.24
N LYS A 23 42.86 -34.07 -33.76
CA LYS A 23 42.12 -33.04 -33.04
C LYS A 23 41.09 -32.35 -33.94
N ASP A 24 41.47 -31.96 -35.16
CA ASP A 24 40.55 -31.34 -36.12
C ASP A 24 39.40 -32.30 -36.53
N ILE A 25 39.67 -33.60 -36.68
CA ILE A 25 38.66 -34.63 -36.98
C ILE A 25 37.60 -34.72 -35.87
N VAL A 26 37.96 -34.43 -34.61
CA VAL A 26 37.05 -34.48 -33.46
C VAL A 26 36.37 -33.13 -33.21
N ASP A 27 37.12 -32.04 -33.32
CA ASP A 27 36.64 -30.69 -33.00
C ASP A 27 35.68 -30.14 -34.06
N ILE A 28 35.89 -30.45 -35.35
CA ILE A 28 35.04 -29.93 -36.44
C ILE A 28 33.58 -30.41 -36.31
N PRO A 29 33.29 -31.71 -36.12
CA PRO A 29 31.91 -32.18 -35.89
C PRO A 29 31.30 -31.64 -34.59
N GLN A 30 32.09 -31.52 -33.52
CA GLN A 30 31.63 -30.99 -32.23
C GLN A 30 31.24 -29.51 -32.33
N ASN A 31 32.09 -28.69 -32.96
CA ASN A 31 31.81 -27.28 -33.20
C ASN A 31 30.60 -27.10 -34.13
N SER A 32 30.45 -27.96 -35.14
CA SER A 32 29.30 -27.96 -36.03
C SER A 32 28.01 -28.33 -35.30
N ALA A 33 28.05 -29.32 -34.41
CA ALA A 33 26.92 -29.72 -33.57
C ALA A 33 26.54 -28.62 -32.55
N ALA A 34 27.53 -27.97 -31.93
CA ALA A 34 27.32 -26.84 -31.03
C ALA A 34 26.72 -25.63 -31.75
N ALA A 35 27.17 -25.34 -32.97
CA ALA A 35 26.61 -24.29 -33.82
C ALA A 35 25.16 -24.61 -34.22
N ALA A 36 24.86 -25.87 -34.58
CA ALA A 36 23.50 -26.31 -34.90
C ALA A 36 22.56 -26.22 -33.68
N ALA A 37 23.02 -26.60 -32.49
CA ALA A 37 22.26 -26.47 -31.24
C ALA A 37 21.99 -24.99 -30.90
N SER A 38 22.98 -24.11 -31.09
CA SER A 38 22.84 -22.67 -30.89
C SER A 38 21.85 -22.04 -31.88
N ALA A 39 21.86 -22.50 -33.13
CA ALA A 39 20.88 -22.08 -34.14
C ALA A 39 19.46 -22.55 -33.80
N ALA A 40 19.29 -23.78 -33.32
CA ALA A 40 18.00 -24.30 -32.88
C ALA A 40 17.44 -23.54 -31.66
N ALA A 41 18.29 -23.22 -30.68
CA ALA A 41 17.91 -22.41 -29.53
C ALA A 41 17.50 -20.99 -29.95
N SER A 42 18.23 -20.39 -30.89
CA SER A 42 17.91 -19.07 -31.45
C SER A 42 16.57 -19.07 -32.20
N ALA A 43 16.27 -20.14 -32.95
CA ALA A 43 14.98 -20.31 -33.63
C ALA A 43 13.81 -20.48 -32.64
N ALA A 44 14.01 -21.24 -31.55
CA ALA A 44 13.00 -21.41 -30.51
C ALA A 44 12.72 -20.09 -29.76
N ALA A 45 13.77 -19.31 -29.47
CA ALA A 45 13.63 -17.98 -28.88
C ALA A 45 12.89 -17.01 -29.82
N ALA A 46 13.18 -17.04 -31.11
CA ALA A 46 12.47 -16.23 -32.11
C ALA A 46 10.98 -16.62 -32.23
N ALA A 47 10.64 -17.90 -32.13
CA ALA A 47 9.25 -18.36 -32.12
C ALA A 47 8.50 -17.88 -30.87
N ALA A 48 9.12 -17.98 -29.69
CA ALA A 48 8.53 -17.49 -28.45
C ALA A 48 8.33 -15.97 -28.45
N ALA A 49 9.27 -15.22 -29.04
CA ALA A 49 9.13 -13.77 -29.22
C ALA A 49 7.96 -13.42 -30.14
N ALA A 50 7.79 -14.15 -31.26
CA ALA A 50 6.67 -13.96 -32.17
C ALA A 50 5.30 -14.26 -31.52
N GLU A 51 5.21 -15.29 -30.66
CA GLU A 51 4.00 -15.58 -29.88
C GLU A 51 3.67 -14.47 -28.86
N SER A 52 4.70 -13.93 -28.20
CA SER A 52 4.57 -12.79 -27.28
C SER A 52 4.08 -11.54 -28.02
N ASP A 53 4.65 -11.23 -29.18
CA ASP A 53 4.21 -10.11 -30.03
C ASP A 53 2.76 -10.29 -30.49
N GLY A 54 2.37 -11.51 -30.86
CA GLY A 54 0.99 -11.84 -31.21
C GLY A 54 0.02 -11.60 -30.04
N THR A 55 0.41 -12.00 -28.83
CA THR A 55 -0.37 -11.77 -27.61
C THR A 55 -0.52 -10.28 -27.29
N ALA A 56 0.57 -9.52 -27.43
CA ALA A 56 0.56 -8.06 -27.23
C ALA A 56 -0.33 -7.35 -28.26
N ALA A 57 -0.29 -7.75 -29.53
CA ALA A 57 -1.15 -7.21 -30.59
C ALA A 57 -2.65 -7.48 -30.32
N ILE A 58 -3.00 -8.67 -29.81
CA ILE A 58 -4.37 -9.01 -29.42
C ILE A 58 -4.81 -8.14 -28.22
N ALA A 59 -3.94 -7.94 -27.23
CA ALA A 59 -4.24 -7.09 -26.08
C ALA A 59 -4.46 -5.62 -26.49
N ALA A 60 -3.63 -5.09 -27.38
CA ALA A 60 -3.79 -3.76 -27.95
C ALA A 60 -5.14 -3.62 -28.70
N SER A 61 -5.49 -4.61 -29.51
CA SER A 61 -6.78 -4.63 -30.24
C SER A 61 -7.98 -4.63 -29.29
N LYS A 62 -7.92 -5.38 -28.18
CA LYS A 62 -8.97 -5.41 -27.15
C LYS A 62 -9.09 -4.07 -26.41
N ALA A 63 -7.97 -3.43 -26.10
CA ALA A 63 -7.95 -2.12 -25.45
C ALA A 63 -8.53 -1.03 -26.37
N GLU A 64 -8.17 -1.05 -27.66
CA GLU A 64 -8.73 -0.12 -28.66
C GLU A 64 -10.24 -0.33 -28.83
N ALA A 65 -10.72 -1.58 -28.86
CA ALA A 65 -12.14 -1.89 -28.91
C ALA A 65 -12.90 -1.38 -27.67
N ALA A 66 -12.32 -1.55 -26.47
CA ALA A 66 -12.90 -1.06 -25.23
C ALA A 66 -12.97 0.47 -25.20
N LEU A 67 -11.91 1.15 -25.66
CA LEU A 67 -11.89 2.61 -25.77
C LEU A 67 -12.95 3.12 -26.75
N LYS A 68 -13.04 2.53 -27.95
CA LYS A 68 -14.11 2.86 -28.92
C LYS A 68 -15.50 2.65 -28.31
N SER A 69 -15.70 1.58 -27.55
CA SER A 69 -16.99 1.34 -26.87
C SER A 69 -17.30 2.40 -25.80
N LEU A 70 -16.29 2.89 -25.08
CA LEU A 70 -16.45 3.96 -24.10
C LEU A 70 -16.75 5.29 -24.79
N GLU A 71 -16.00 5.62 -25.85
CA GLU A 71 -16.10 6.88 -26.59
C GLU A 71 -17.44 7.06 -27.31
N VAL A 72 -18.16 5.97 -27.60
CA VAL A 72 -19.53 6.03 -28.15
C VAL A 72 -20.58 6.27 -27.05
N ARG A 73 -20.29 5.96 -25.77
CA ARG A 73 -21.23 6.17 -24.64
C ARG A 73 -20.93 7.41 -23.80
N TYR A 74 -19.67 7.81 -23.70
CA TYR A 74 -19.25 9.01 -22.97
C TYR A 74 -18.49 9.94 -23.92
N LEU A 75 -19.17 10.98 -24.36
CA LEU A 75 -18.69 11.91 -25.39
C LEU A 75 -17.81 13.02 -24.82
N GLY A 76 -17.60 13.03 -23.49
CA GLY A 76 -16.79 14.01 -22.78
C GLY A 76 -17.51 15.35 -22.54
N ALA A 77 -16.73 16.38 -22.26
CA ALA A 77 -17.23 17.74 -22.04
C ALA A 77 -17.35 18.49 -23.37
N LYS A 78 -18.53 19.06 -23.65
CA LYS A 78 -18.80 19.86 -24.85
C LYS A 78 -19.67 21.06 -24.51
N ALA A 79 -19.51 22.14 -25.26
CA ALA A 79 -20.28 23.37 -25.07
C ALA A 79 -21.64 23.37 -25.80
N LEU A 80 -21.81 22.47 -26.78
CA LEU A 80 -23.04 22.30 -27.56
C LEU A 80 -23.40 20.81 -27.63
N PRO A 81 -24.70 20.47 -27.81
CA PRO A 81 -25.12 19.09 -27.98
C PRO A 81 -24.46 18.47 -29.22
N PRO A 82 -23.76 17.34 -29.09
CA PRO A 82 -23.22 16.63 -30.25
C PRO A 82 -24.34 16.03 -31.09
N ASP A 83 -24.18 16.05 -32.43
CA ASP A 83 -25.09 15.39 -33.38
C ASP A 83 -24.61 13.98 -33.77
N VAL A 84 -23.33 13.69 -33.54
CA VAL A 84 -22.65 12.40 -33.80
C VAL A 84 -21.79 12.02 -32.61
N ASP A 85 -21.45 10.73 -32.50
CA ASP A 85 -20.51 10.25 -31.48
C ASP A 85 -19.06 10.71 -31.76
N ASN A 86 -18.12 10.40 -30.86
CA ASN A 86 -16.71 10.79 -31.02
C ASN A 86 -16.00 10.10 -32.21
N ASN A 87 -16.65 9.12 -32.85
CA ASN A 87 -16.14 8.38 -34.00
C ASN A 87 -16.85 8.78 -35.30
N GLY A 88 -17.77 9.76 -35.26
CA GLY A 88 -18.57 10.21 -36.40
C GLY A 88 -19.80 9.34 -36.72
N GLY A 89 -20.15 8.40 -35.83
CA GLY A 89 -21.33 7.54 -35.92
C GLY A 89 -22.60 8.17 -35.32
N ALA A 90 -23.72 7.47 -35.48
CA ALA A 90 -24.99 7.89 -34.89
C ALA A 90 -25.00 7.71 -33.36
N LEU A 91 -25.61 8.66 -32.65
CA LEU A 91 -25.71 8.63 -31.19
C LEU A 91 -26.51 7.42 -30.69
N LEU A 92 -25.95 6.70 -29.72
CA LEU A 92 -26.64 5.59 -29.05
C LEU A 92 -27.56 6.10 -27.93
N ALA A 93 -28.68 5.41 -27.74
CA ALA A 93 -29.53 5.63 -26.56
C ALA A 93 -28.72 5.36 -25.27
N GLY A 94 -28.75 6.32 -24.36
CA GLY A 94 -27.96 6.32 -23.13
C GLY A 94 -26.55 6.90 -23.28
N ALA A 95 -26.14 7.39 -24.45
CA ALA A 95 -24.91 8.17 -24.57
C ALA A 95 -25.00 9.43 -23.70
N THR A 96 -23.87 9.87 -23.15
CA THR A 96 -23.79 11.00 -22.23
C THR A 96 -22.70 11.98 -22.64
N TYR A 97 -22.92 13.27 -22.39
CA TYR A 97 -21.88 14.30 -22.46
C TYR A 97 -22.08 15.31 -21.33
N TRP A 98 -20.99 15.95 -20.92
CA TRP A 98 -21.03 17.04 -19.96
C TRP A 98 -21.20 18.37 -20.68
N ASP A 99 -22.35 19.02 -20.50
CA ASP A 99 -22.62 20.33 -21.07
C ASP A 99 -21.99 21.41 -20.20
N THR A 100 -20.95 22.06 -20.73
CA THR A 100 -20.17 23.06 -19.98
C THR A 100 -20.85 24.42 -19.89
N VAL A 101 -21.96 24.64 -20.61
CA VAL A 101 -22.62 25.95 -20.72
C VAL A 101 -23.98 25.93 -20.03
N LEU A 102 -24.77 24.87 -20.23
CA LEU A 102 -26.11 24.78 -19.68
C LEU A 102 -26.07 24.63 -18.14
N ASN A 103 -26.77 25.52 -17.43
CA ASN A 103 -26.92 25.52 -15.96
C ASN A 103 -25.60 25.51 -15.16
N GLY A 104 -24.51 26.07 -15.70
CA GLY A 104 -23.21 26.11 -15.02
C GLY A 104 -22.46 24.76 -15.00
N GLY A 105 -22.86 23.82 -15.86
CA GLY A 105 -22.31 22.48 -15.93
C GLY A 105 -23.37 21.43 -15.58
N CYS A 106 -23.86 20.69 -16.57
CA CYS A 106 -24.78 19.57 -16.29
C CYS A 106 -24.53 18.36 -17.19
N LEU A 107 -24.80 17.17 -16.65
CA LEU A 107 -24.73 15.92 -17.41
C LEU A 107 -25.99 15.75 -18.26
N ARG A 108 -25.80 15.49 -19.55
CA ARG A 108 -26.86 15.27 -20.53
C ARG A 108 -26.84 13.81 -20.97
N VAL A 109 -28.01 13.23 -21.22
CA VAL A 109 -28.18 11.86 -21.72
C VAL A 109 -29.02 11.85 -22.99
N PHE A 110 -28.62 11.07 -23.99
CA PHE A 110 -29.35 10.94 -25.25
C PHE A 110 -30.41 9.86 -25.12
N GLN A 111 -31.69 10.24 -25.19
CA GLN A 111 -32.81 9.30 -25.09
C GLN A 111 -33.92 9.74 -26.05
N ALA A 112 -34.55 8.77 -26.72
CA ALA A 112 -35.65 9.00 -27.66
C ALA A 112 -35.37 10.07 -28.74
N GLY A 113 -34.13 10.12 -29.26
CA GLY A 113 -33.74 11.05 -30.34
C GLY A 113 -33.43 12.47 -29.89
N ALA A 114 -33.36 12.74 -28.58
CA ALA A 114 -33.07 14.06 -28.04
C ALA A 114 -32.11 14.01 -26.84
N TRP A 115 -31.40 15.11 -26.62
CA TRP A 115 -30.58 15.30 -25.42
C TRP A 115 -31.43 15.80 -24.26
N VAL A 116 -31.47 15.02 -23.18
CA VAL A 116 -32.22 15.29 -21.94
C VAL A 116 -31.24 15.64 -20.82
N THR A 117 -31.55 16.64 -20.00
CA THR A 117 -30.75 16.95 -18.81
C THR A 117 -31.09 15.97 -17.70
N ILE A 118 -30.07 15.37 -17.07
CA ILE A 118 -30.27 14.59 -15.84
C ILE A 118 -30.47 15.59 -14.70
N PRO A 119 -31.65 15.65 -14.03
CA PRO A 119 -31.92 16.68 -13.05
C PRO A 119 -31.01 16.53 -11.82
N THR A 120 -30.30 17.60 -11.49
CA THR A 120 -29.79 17.83 -10.13
C THR A 120 -30.97 18.36 -9.32
N ASN A 121 -31.41 17.63 -8.30
CA ASN A 121 -32.60 18.00 -7.53
C ASN A 121 -32.43 19.39 -6.88
N VAL A 122 -33.05 20.42 -7.45
CA VAL A 122 -33.15 21.76 -6.86
C VAL A 122 -34.39 21.85 -5.97
N ALA A 123 -34.35 22.66 -4.90
CA ALA A 123 -35.42 22.74 -3.88
C ALA A 123 -36.82 23.08 -4.45
N SER A 124 -36.90 23.71 -5.62
CA SER A 124 -38.15 24.00 -6.34
C SER A 124 -38.84 22.76 -6.93
N GLN A 125 -38.12 21.64 -7.07
CA GLN A 125 -38.60 20.38 -7.65
C GLN A 125 -39.01 19.34 -6.60
N VAL A 126 -38.81 19.64 -5.30
CA VAL A 126 -39.27 18.77 -4.20
C VAL A 126 -40.69 19.19 -3.82
N ALA A 127 -41.67 18.44 -4.33
CA ALA A 127 -43.08 18.69 -4.07
C ALA A 127 -43.46 18.37 -2.61
N SER A 128 -44.30 19.20 -2.01
CA SER A 128 -44.91 18.99 -0.70
C SER A 128 -46.43 19.04 -0.79
N THR A 129 -47.13 18.18 -0.07
CA THR A 129 -48.61 18.23 0.03
C THR A 129 -48.99 19.05 1.27
N PRO A 130 -49.55 20.25 1.13
CA PRO A 130 -49.79 21.13 2.27
C PRO A 130 -50.96 20.66 3.17
N ALA A 131 -50.84 20.92 4.48
CA ALA A 131 -51.91 20.76 5.47
C ALA A 131 -51.86 21.91 6.50
N GLY A 132 -52.97 22.18 7.20
CA GLY A 132 -52.99 23.14 8.31
C GLY A 132 -52.86 24.62 7.92
N GLY A 133 -53.30 25.02 6.72
CA GLY A 133 -53.30 26.43 6.29
C GLY A 133 -51.97 26.91 5.66
N ILE A 134 -51.09 25.98 5.30
CA ILE A 134 -49.93 26.21 4.43
C ILE A 134 -50.40 26.14 2.97
N VAL A 135 -49.93 27.04 2.11
CA VAL A 135 -50.31 27.10 0.69
C VAL A 135 -49.17 26.69 -0.26
N ALA A 136 -47.94 26.65 0.24
CA ALA A 136 -46.76 26.26 -0.51
C ALA A 136 -46.77 24.78 -0.95
N THR A 137 -46.48 24.55 -2.23
CA THR A 137 -46.47 23.22 -2.88
C THR A 137 -45.07 22.67 -3.17
N ASN A 138 -44.02 23.44 -2.86
CA ASN A 138 -42.63 22.99 -2.89
C ASN A 138 -41.83 23.67 -1.77
N VAL A 139 -40.63 23.14 -1.51
CA VAL A 139 -39.77 23.61 -0.41
C VAL A 139 -39.40 25.09 -0.56
N GLN A 140 -39.14 25.57 -1.77
CA GLN A 140 -38.79 26.99 -2.01
C GLN A 140 -39.97 27.93 -1.66
N ALA A 141 -41.20 27.56 -2.00
CA ALA A 141 -42.40 28.33 -1.68
C ALA A 141 -42.72 28.31 -0.18
N ALA A 142 -42.38 27.23 0.53
CA ALA A 142 -42.62 27.11 1.97
C ALA A 142 -41.76 28.08 2.80
N LEU A 143 -40.50 28.28 2.40
CA LEU A 143 -39.65 29.30 3.01
C LEU A 143 -40.19 30.72 2.78
N ALA A 144 -40.66 31.02 1.56
CA ALA A 144 -41.23 32.33 1.24
C ALA A 144 -42.53 32.64 2.02
N GLU A 145 -43.39 31.63 2.22
CA GLU A 145 -44.64 31.76 2.98
C GLU A 145 -44.38 32.01 4.48
N LEU A 146 -43.34 31.38 5.05
CA LEU A 146 -42.95 31.58 6.44
C LEU A 146 -42.47 33.02 6.69
N ASP A 147 -41.67 33.56 5.77
CA ASP A 147 -41.16 34.94 5.86
C ASP A 147 -42.30 35.99 5.76
N THR A 148 -43.36 35.71 5.01
CA THR A 148 -44.53 36.62 4.92
C THR A 148 -45.46 36.56 6.13
N LYS A 149 -45.49 35.45 6.88
CA LYS A 149 -46.37 35.27 8.05
C LYS A 149 -45.75 35.72 9.38
N LYS A 150 -44.50 36.15 9.39
CA LYS A 150 -43.83 36.69 10.58
C LYS A 150 -44.31 38.12 10.88
N ALA A 151 -45.43 38.26 11.59
CA ALA A 151 -46.00 39.57 11.95
C ALA A 151 -45.11 40.36 12.95
N VAL A 152 -45.06 41.68 12.77
CA VAL A 152 -44.43 42.65 13.69
C VAL A 152 -45.26 42.75 14.99
N ARG A 153 -44.60 42.82 16.15
CA ARG A 153 -45.24 42.97 17.49
C ARG A 153 -46.24 44.14 17.50
N ALA A 154 -47.47 43.91 17.97
CA ALA A 154 -48.49 44.95 18.12
C ALA A 154 -48.09 46.00 19.17
N THR A 155 -48.31 47.29 18.88
CA THR A 155 -47.93 48.43 19.74
C THR A 155 -49.12 49.11 20.44
N THR A 156 -50.34 48.62 20.23
CA THR A 156 -51.57 49.16 20.83
C THR A 156 -52.35 48.06 21.56
N LEU A 157 -53.08 48.44 22.61
CA LEU A 157 -53.91 47.50 23.39
C LEU A 157 -55.02 46.86 22.53
N ALA A 158 -55.51 47.56 21.49
CA ALA A 158 -56.46 47.03 20.52
C ALA A 158 -55.86 45.90 19.66
N GLY A 159 -54.56 45.94 19.37
CA GLY A 159 -53.85 44.87 18.66
C GLY A 159 -53.69 43.57 19.47
N TYR A 160 -54.01 43.60 20.76
CA TYR A 160 -54.05 42.44 21.66
C TYR A 160 -55.48 41.96 21.99
N GLY A 161 -56.52 42.56 21.41
CA GLY A 161 -57.91 42.11 21.57
C GLY A 161 -58.64 42.59 22.83
N ILE A 162 -58.11 43.57 23.55
CA ILE A 162 -58.81 44.21 24.68
C ILE A 162 -59.77 45.28 24.14
N THR A 163 -61.08 45.12 24.36
CA THR A 163 -62.15 45.94 23.74
C THR A 163 -63.08 46.67 24.73
N ASP A 164 -62.88 46.54 26.04
CA ASP A 164 -63.75 47.13 27.08
C ASP A 164 -63.12 48.29 27.88
N ALA A 165 -61.98 48.83 27.42
CA ALA A 165 -61.37 50.00 28.02
C ALA A 165 -62.18 51.27 27.69
N LEU A 166 -62.84 51.85 28.70
CA LEU A 166 -63.57 53.11 28.59
C LEU A 166 -62.63 54.29 28.21
N PRO A 167 -62.99 55.14 27.23
CA PRO A 167 -62.14 56.24 26.78
C PRO A 167 -62.06 57.37 27.82
N SER A 168 -60.90 58.03 27.87
CA SER A 168 -60.49 59.11 28.79
C SER A 168 -61.25 60.45 28.67
N SER A 169 -62.46 60.45 28.08
CA SER A 169 -63.25 61.66 27.78
C SER A 169 -64.63 61.71 28.44
N TYR A 170 -64.95 60.81 29.38
CA TYR A 170 -66.20 60.88 30.14
C TYR A 170 -66.03 61.69 31.45
N VAL A 171 -66.43 62.96 31.43
CA VAL A 171 -66.57 63.83 32.62
C VAL A 171 -68.02 64.28 32.70
N PRO A 172 -68.86 63.78 33.63
CA PRO A 172 -70.24 64.27 33.75
C PRO A 172 -70.24 65.70 34.31
N THR A 173 -70.90 66.62 33.62
CA THR A 173 -71.02 68.02 34.04
C THR A 173 -71.93 68.15 35.26
N TRP A 174 -71.51 68.98 36.23
CA TRP A 174 -72.12 69.19 37.55
C TRP A 174 -73.61 69.62 37.51
N GLY A 175 -74.10 70.06 36.35
CA GLY A 175 -75.51 70.39 36.11
C GLY A 175 -76.45 69.18 35.98
N SER A 176 -75.93 67.97 35.76
CA SER A 176 -76.71 66.74 35.55
C SER A 176 -77.06 65.99 36.85
N ILE A 177 -76.60 66.48 38.01
CA ILE A 177 -76.82 65.84 39.31
C ILE A 177 -78.17 66.32 39.90
N THR A 178 -79.14 65.41 39.94
CA THR A 178 -80.45 65.61 40.57
C THR A 178 -80.35 65.27 42.06
N GLY A 179 -80.76 66.17 42.96
CA GLY A 179 -80.71 65.97 44.43
C GLY A 179 -79.72 66.85 45.23
N LYS A 180 -79.24 67.98 44.70
CA LYS A 180 -78.26 68.84 45.39
C LYS A 180 -78.88 69.69 46.54
N PRO A 181 -78.23 69.79 47.71
CA PRO A 181 -78.70 70.60 48.83
C PRO A 181 -78.58 72.10 48.55
N GLN A 182 -79.64 72.86 48.86
CA GLN A 182 -79.72 74.31 48.70
C GLN A 182 -79.04 75.00 49.91
N PHE A 183 -77.76 75.34 49.80
CA PHE A 183 -77.15 76.33 50.69
C PHE A 183 -77.27 77.72 50.07
N ALA A 184 -77.97 78.57 50.80
CA ALA A 184 -78.53 79.84 50.42
C ALA A 184 -77.48 80.93 50.10
N ALA A 185 -77.84 81.79 49.15
CA ALA A 185 -77.57 83.22 49.08
C ALA A 185 -76.13 83.77 49.00
N VAL A 186 -75.06 82.97 49.08
CA VAL A 186 -73.66 83.48 49.02
C VAL A 186 -73.11 83.68 47.60
N ALA A 187 -73.84 83.25 46.56
CA ALA A 187 -73.29 83.16 45.20
C ALA A 187 -73.69 84.31 44.23
N THR A 188 -74.17 85.46 44.71
CA THR A 188 -74.62 86.56 43.82
C THR A 188 -73.90 87.92 43.98
N SER A 189 -73.06 88.14 44.99
CA SER A 189 -72.37 89.44 45.18
C SER A 189 -70.84 89.37 45.19
N GLY A 190 -70.22 88.20 45.38
CA GLY A 190 -68.76 88.03 45.31
C GLY A 190 -67.96 88.92 46.28
N SER A 191 -68.58 89.47 47.32
CA SER A 191 -67.96 90.40 48.24
C SER A 191 -67.36 89.64 49.43
N LYS A 192 -66.10 89.93 49.78
CA LYS A 192 -65.44 89.36 50.97
C LYS A 192 -66.20 89.65 52.27
N ASN A 193 -67.07 90.66 52.27
CA ASN A 193 -67.94 91.01 53.40
C ASN A 193 -69.06 89.98 53.62
N ASP A 194 -69.50 89.26 52.58
CA ASP A 194 -70.63 88.31 52.65
C ASP A 194 -70.31 87.06 53.49
N VAL A 195 -69.02 86.83 53.76
CA VAL A 195 -68.49 85.71 54.54
C VAL A 195 -67.58 86.17 55.70
N GLY A 196 -67.61 87.46 56.06
CA GLY A 196 -66.86 87.98 57.22
C GLY A 196 -65.33 88.03 57.05
N LEU A 197 -64.81 87.99 55.81
CA LEU A 197 -63.37 87.93 55.51
C LEU A 197 -62.79 89.29 55.06
N SER A 198 -63.40 90.39 55.48
CA SER A 198 -63.06 91.75 55.04
C SER A 198 -61.63 92.21 55.40
N LYS A 199 -61.02 91.57 56.40
CA LYS A 199 -59.65 91.85 56.87
C LYS A 199 -58.58 90.88 56.32
N VAL A 200 -58.97 89.95 55.44
CA VAL A 200 -58.05 88.97 54.86
C VAL A 200 -57.57 89.47 53.50
N ASP A 201 -56.28 89.80 53.43
CA ASP A 201 -55.60 90.16 52.19
C ASP A 201 -55.12 88.89 51.48
N ASN A 202 -55.39 88.78 50.18
CA ASN A 202 -55.03 87.59 49.37
C ASN A 202 -53.90 87.95 48.43
N THR A 203 -52.71 88.22 48.99
CA THR A 203 -51.49 88.39 48.22
C THR A 203 -51.09 87.05 47.62
N ALA A 204 -51.05 86.97 46.28
CA ALA A 204 -50.63 85.77 45.55
C ALA A 204 -49.26 85.28 46.03
N ASP A 205 -49.03 83.95 46.06
CA ASP A 205 -47.81 83.37 46.63
C ASP A 205 -46.51 83.95 46.05
N ALA A 206 -46.52 84.30 44.76
CA ALA A 206 -45.39 84.94 44.08
C ALA A 206 -45.04 86.34 44.63
N ASN A 207 -45.98 87.02 45.30
CA ASN A 207 -45.84 88.38 45.81
C ASN A 207 -45.70 88.41 47.34
N LYS A 208 -45.55 87.25 48.00
CA LYS A 208 -45.26 87.20 49.43
C LYS A 208 -43.78 87.56 49.64
N PRO A 209 -43.46 88.54 50.50
CA PRO A 209 -42.07 88.89 50.75
C PRO A 209 -41.35 87.69 51.38
N ILE A 210 -40.25 87.25 50.76
CA ILE A 210 -39.31 86.32 51.41
C ILE A 210 -38.31 87.13 52.24
N SER A 211 -37.82 86.54 53.34
CA SER A 211 -36.81 87.22 54.16
C SER A 211 -35.49 87.41 53.40
N LEU A 212 -34.72 88.43 53.77
CA LEU A 212 -33.43 88.74 53.13
C LEU A 212 -32.45 87.55 53.17
N LEU A 213 -32.47 86.79 54.28
CA LEU A 213 -31.69 85.56 54.44
C LEU A 213 -32.15 84.42 53.52
N GLN A 214 -33.45 84.32 53.22
CA GLN A 214 -33.96 83.33 52.27
C GLN A 214 -33.57 83.67 50.84
N GLN A 215 -33.54 84.96 50.47
CA GLN A 215 -33.08 85.40 49.16
C GLN A 215 -31.58 85.11 48.97
N GLU A 216 -30.74 85.45 49.95
CA GLU A 216 -29.29 85.17 49.89
C GLU A 216 -29.00 83.66 49.80
N ALA A 217 -29.75 82.81 50.49
CA ALA A 217 -29.59 81.36 50.42
C ALA A 217 -30.04 80.76 49.08
N LEU A 218 -31.06 81.35 48.44
CA LEU A 218 -31.54 80.96 47.11
C LEU A 218 -30.54 81.35 46.03
N ASP A 219 -29.93 82.54 46.14
CA ASP A 219 -28.96 83.04 45.16
C ASP A 219 -27.65 82.21 45.12
N LEU A 220 -27.36 81.44 46.19
CA LEU A 220 -26.24 80.50 46.24
C LEU A 220 -26.51 79.13 45.57
N LYS A 221 -27.76 78.82 45.22
CA LYS A 221 -28.08 77.55 44.54
C LYS A 221 -27.76 77.67 43.04
N ALA A 222 -27.18 76.62 42.47
CA ALA A 222 -26.93 76.56 41.03
C ALA A 222 -28.25 76.70 40.25
N ASN A 223 -28.33 77.70 39.37
CA ASN A 223 -29.49 77.89 38.50
C ASN A 223 -29.47 76.89 37.32
N ALA A 224 -30.59 76.79 36.59
CA ALA A 224 -30.71 75.88 35.44
C ALA A 224 -29.59 76.09 34.39
N ALA A 225 -29.18 77.34 34.15
CA ALA A 225 -28.09 77.67 33.23
C ALA A 225 -26.70 77.21 33.72
N SER A 226 -26.51 77.02 35.03
CA SER A 226 -25.31 76.42 35.62
C SER A 226 -25.30 74.90 35.49
N LEU A 227 -26.47 74.25 35.48
CA LEU A 227 -26.59 72.80 35.27
C LEU A 227 -26.38 72.40 33.81
N ASP A 228 -26.84 73.23 32.86
CA ASP A 228 -26.69 72.99 31.42
C ASP A 228 -25.23 73.02 30.94
N LYS A 229 -24.31 73.54 31.77
CA LYS A 229 -22.85 73.55 31.50
C LYS A 229 -22.11 72.33 32.05
N VAL A 230 -22.78 71.43 32.76
CA VAL A 230 -22.19 70.18 33.25
C VAL A 230 -22.30 69.13 32.15
N SER A 231 -21.39 69.14 31.19
CA SER A 231 -21.25 68.03 30.25
C SER A 231 -20.51 66.87 30.93
N ASN A 232 -21.24 65.91 31.50
CA ASN A 232 -20.62 64.62 31.84
C ASN A 232 -20.51 63.78 30.56
N THR A 233 -19.38 63.91 29.87
CA THR A 233 -19.03 63.01 28.77
C THR A 233 -19.03 61.57 29.31
N SER A 234 -19.94 60.71 28.84
CA SER A 234 -19.99 59.30 29.24
C SER A 234 -18.61 58.66 29.06
N ASP A 235 -18.21 57.71 29.92
CA ASP A 235 -16.88 57.09 29.86
C ASP A 235 -16.48 56.58 28.46
N ALA A 236 -17.45 56.11 27.67
CA ALA A 236 -17.25 55.67 26.28
C ALA A 236 -16.87 56.79 25.29
N ASN A 237 -17.16 58.04 25.62
CA ASN A 237 -16.95 59.22 24.77
C ASN A 237 -15.84 60.13 25.31
N LYS A 238 -15.17 59.74 26.42
CA LYS A 238 -14.04 60.50 26.95
C LYS A 238 -12.90 60.42 25.92
N PRO A 239 -12.36 61.56 25.48
CA PRO A 239 -11.22 61.54 24.55
C PRO A 239 -10.04 60.83 25.22
N VAL A 240 -9.62 59.71 24.65
CA VAL A 240 -8.34 59.10 24.96
C VAL A 240 -7.24 59.90 24.26
N SER A 241 -6.06 59.99 24.88
CA SER A 241 -4.94 60.67 24.22
C SER A 241 -4.60 59.95 22.90
N ILE A 242 -4.06 60.68 21.92
CA ILE A 242 -3.65 60.11 20.62
C ILE A 242 -2.72 58.91 20.83
N LEU A 243 -1.77 59.03 21.77
CA LEU A 243 -0.84 57.95 22.14
C LEU A 243 -1.56 56.72 22.71
N GLN A 244 -2.65 56.91 23.44
CA GLN A 244 -3.41 55.81 24.04
C GLN A 244 -4.33 55.14 23.02
N GLN A 245 -4.87 55.89 22.05
CA GLN A 245 -5.57 55.32 20.91
C GLN A 245 -4.63 54.57 19.98
N GLU A 246 -3.44 55.10 19.71
CA GLU A 246 -2.39 54.43 18.95
C GLU A 246 -1.95 53.12 19.63
N ALA A 247 -1.80 53.11 20.95
CA ALA A 247 -1.49 51.90 21.72
C ALA A 247 -2.64 50.88 21.71
N MET A 248 -3.89 51.32 21.85
CA MET A 248 -5.07 50.44 21.79
C MET A 248 -5.25 49.81 20.40
N ASN A 249 -4.97 50.57 19.34
CA ASN A 249 -5.03 50.08 17.96
C ASN A 249 -3.95 49.03 17.63
N LEU A 250 -2.94 48.88 18.49
CA LEU A 250 -1.86 47.90 18.33
C LEU A 250 -2.15 46.55 19.02
N LEU A 251 -3.21 46.46 19.84
CA LEU A 251 -3.59 45.22 20.52
C LEU A 251 -4.45 44.34 19.60
N ALA A 252 -4.08 43.06 19.48
CA ALA A 252 -4.80 42.13 18.62
C ALA A 252 -6.21 41.79 19.20
N PRO A 253 -7.25 41.63 18.37
CA PRO A 253 -8.61 41.29 18.82
C PRO A 253 -8.64 39.98 19.64
N LYS A 254 -9.26 40.01 20.83
CA LYS A 254 -9.29 38.86 21.76
C LYS A 254 -9.96 37.60 21.18
N SER A 255 -10.96 37.78 20.32
CA SER A 255 -11.75 36.67 19.79
C SER A 255 -11.24 36.15 18.44
N ASN A 256 -10.42 36.93 17.72
CA ASN A 256 -9.85 36.52 16.43
C ASN A 256 -8.65 37.41 16.06
N PRO A 257 -7.48 37.23 16.70
CA PRO A 257 -6.33 38.07 16.43
C PRO A 257 -5.77 37.80 15.03
N SER A 258 -5.71 38.83 14.17
CA SER A 258 -5.01 38.77 12.88
C SER A 258 -3.67 39.50 12.99
N PHE A 259 -2.57 38.83 12.70
CA PHE A 259 -1.24 39.44 12.70
C PHE A 259 -0.83 39.76 11.26
N THR A 260 -0.41 41.00 10.99
CA THR A 260 0.02 41.47 9.66
C THR A 260 1.53 41.47 9.47
N GLY A 261 2.26 40.81 10.39
CA GLY A 261 3.72 40.61 10.33
C GLY A 261 4.13 39.27 10.96
N PRO A 262 5.42 38.87 10.85
CA PRO A 262 5.89 37.59 11.39
C PRO A 262 5.70 37.52 12.91
N VAL A 263 4.95 36.51 13.36
CA VAL A 263 4.79 36.20 14.78
C VAL A 263 6.12 35.62 15.28
N ARG A 264 6.89 36.45 15.99
CA ARG A 264 8.16 36.03 16.60
C ARG A 264 7.87 35.55 18.02
N SER A 265 8.02 34.25 18.27
CA SER A 265 8.16 33.75 19.64
C SER A 265 9.59 34.03 20.11
N THR A 266 9.75 34.47 21.35
CA THR A 266 11.08 34.76 21.94
C THR A 266 11.94 33.50 22.06
N VAL A 267 11.37 32.31 21.85
CA VAL A 267 12.06 31.02 21.87
C VAL A 267 11.62 30.21 20.66
N GLY A 268 12.37 30.34 19.56
CA GLY A 268 12.62 29.36 18.48
C GLY A 268 11.46 28.55 17.87
N TYR A 269 10.22 28.80 18.24
CA TYR A 269 9.18 27.81 18.17
C TYR A 269 7.92 28.38 17.54
N LEU A 270 7.45 27.73 16.48
CA LEU A 270 6.36 28.24 15.66
C LEU A 270 5.01 27.99 16.37
N ILE A 271 4.82 26.86 17.09
CA ILE A 271 3.56 26.51 17.81
C ILE A 271 3.74 25.57 19.04
N GLY A 272 3.83 26.08 20.31
CA GLY A 272 3.80 25.29 21.60
C GLY A 272 5.01 25.48 22.58
N ALA A 273 5.63 24.42 23.17
CA ALA A 273 6.50 24.51 24.37
C ALA A 273 8.00 24.13 24.19
N SER A 274 8.84 24.43 25.19
CA SER A 274 10.28 24.11 25.18
C SER A 274 10.53 22.61 24.99
N GLY A 275 11.22 22.27 23.91
CA GLY A 275 11.58 20.89 23.56
C GLY A 275 10.54 20.12 22.74
N TYR A 276 9.35 20.67 22.44
CA TYR A 276 8.28 19.94 21.73
C TYR A 276 7.53 20.76 20.66
N GLY A 277 7.63 20.27 19.41
CA GLY A 277 6.76 20.39 18.21
C GLY A 277 7.34 21.12 16.98
N LEU A 278 6.70 22.10 16.32
CA LEU A 278 7.13 22.75 15.07
C LEU A 278 8.16 23.90 15.20
N TYR A 279 9.33 23.73 14.57
CA TYR A 279 10.39 24.74 14.49
C TYR A 279 11.05 24.78 13.08
N SER A 280 11.68 25.90 12.73
CA SER A 280 12.46 26.06 11.48
C SER A 280 13.94 26.19 11.88
N PRO A 281 14.75 25.11 11.83
CA PRO A 281 16.17 25.18 12.21
C PRO A 281 16.99 26.13 11.33
N VAL A 282 16.62 26.21 10.06
CA VAL A 282 17.24 27.05 9.03
C VAL A 282 16.15 27.51 8.06
N ALA A 283 16.41 28.59 7.32
CA ALA A 283 15.51 29.04 6.26
C ALA A 283 15.23 27.90 5.26
N GLY A 284 13.98 27.78 4.81
CA GLY A 284 13.58 26.74 3.85
C GLY A 284 13.22 25.39 4.48
N THR A 285 13.13 25.28 5.80
CA THR A 285 12.80 24.01 6.47
C THR A 285 11.67 24.15 7.48
N LEU A 286 10.86 23.10 7.62
CA LEU A 286 9.88 22.93 8.68
C LEU A 286 10.14 21.60 9.38
N SER A 287 10.46 21.63 10.66
CA SER A 287 10.83 20.47 11.45
C SER A 287 9.92 20.27 12.65
N MET A 288 9.69 19.00 13.01
CA MET A 288 9.06 18.57 14.26
C MET A 288 10.13 18.09 15.24
N ILE A 289 10.12 18.62 16.47
CA ILE A 289 10.98 18.23 17.59
C ILE A 289 10.20 17.57 18.70
N THR A 290 10.82 16.62 19.39
CA THR A 290 10.36 16.12 20.69
C THR A 290 11.58 15.93 21.59
N ASN A 291 11.46 16.31 22.86
CA ASN A 291 12.58 16.33 23.80
C ASN A 291 13.83 17.04 23.24
N SER A 292 13.64 18.16 22.53
CA SER A 292 14.70 18.94 21.87
C SER A 292 15.47 18.21 20.76
N VAL A 293 14.93 17.09 20.26
CA VAL A 293 15.51 16.30 19.17
C VAL A 293 14.60 16.37 17.95
N GLU A 294 15.17 16.68 16.78
CA GLU A 294 14.45 16.64 15.51
C GLU A 294 14.02 15.22 15.18
N ARG A 295 12.73 15.04 14.88
CA ARG A 295 12.11 13.77 14.49
C ARG A 295 11.72 13.70 13.03
N PHE A 296 11.26 14.83 12.49
CA PHE A 296 10.77 14.93 11.12
C PHE A 296 11.11 16.32 10.57
N ARG A 297 11.52 16.43 9.31
CA ARG A 297 11.79 17.69 8.61
C ARG A 297 11.25 17.62 7.20
N VAL A 298 10.66 18.71 6.73
CA VAL A 298 10.38 18.96 5.30
C VAL A 298 11.19 20.18 4.88
N ALA A 299 11.94 20.05 3.78
CA ALA A 299 12.68 21.14 3.18
C ALA A 299 12.00 21.62 1.89
N ASP A 300 12.21 22.89 1.55
CA ASP A 300 11.79 23.51 0.28
C ASP A 300 12.49 22.90 -0.96
N THR A 301 13.57 22.16 -0.75
CA THR A 301 14.21 21.30 -1.75
C THR A 301 13.40 20.04 -2.10
N GLY A 302 12.24 19.83 -1.45
CA GLY A 302 11.39 18.66 -1.64
C GLY A 302 11.82 17.44 -0.82
N VAL A 303 12.83 17.58 0.04
CA VAL A 303 13.34 16.49 0.88
C VAL A 303 12.54 16.40 2.19
N MET A 304 12.01 15.21 2.48
CA MET A 304 11.46 14.85 3.79
C MET A 304 12.45 13.96 4.54
N THR A 305 12.84 14.34 5.75
CA THR A 305 13.82 13.62 6.57
C THR A 305 13.16 13.13 7.87
N PHE A 306 13.33 11.84 8.17
CA PHE A 306 13.02 11.23 9.47
C PHE A 306 14.33 11.12 10.27
N SER A 307 14.44 11.83 11.40
CA SER A 307 15.67 11.94 12.19
C SER A 307 15.47 11.30 13.57
N ASN A 308 16.48 10.63 14.13
CA ASN A 308 16.46 10.10 15.51
C ASN A 308 15.21 9.25 15.85
N LEU A 309 14.80 8.38 14.92
CA LEU A 309 13.69 7.43 15.06
C LEU A 309 14.24 6.00 15.18
N VAL A 310 13.68 5.21 16.11
CA VAL A 310 14.02 3.79 16.28
C VAL A 310 13.28 2.92 15.25
N SER A 311 12.02 3.25 14.96
CA SER A 311 11.20 2.59 13.94
C SER A 311 10.10 3.54 13.45
N VAL A 312 9.61 3.29 12.23
CA VAL A 312 8.39 3.90 11.69
C VAL A 312 7.31 2.83 11.73
N ALA A 313 6.46 2.88 12.76
CA ALA A 313 5.36 1.93 12.94
C ALA A 313 4.10 2.41 12.20
N MET A 314 3.49 1.52 11.43
CA MET A 314 2.24 1.76 10.72
C MET A 314 1.11 0.98 11.37
N ASN A 315 0.10 1.68 11.90
CA ASN A 315 -1.05 1.04 12.57
C ASN A 315 -2.17 0.62 11.60
N SER A 316 -1.99 0.83 10.29
CA SER A 316 -2.94 0.52 9.19
C SER A 316 -2.16 0.49 7.85
N PRO A 317 -2.58 -0.23 6.79
CA PRO A 317 -1.65 -1.07 6.03
C PRO A 317 -0.76 -0.39 4.97
N THR A 318 -0.83 0.93 4.74
CA THR A 318 -0.14 1.49 3.56
C THR A 318 0.60 2.82 3.79
N LEU A 319 1.91 2.79 3.53
CA LEU A 319 2.80 3.95 3.39
C LEU A 319 3.19 4.01 1.93
N THR A 320 2.68 5.03 1.22
CA THR A 320 2.99 5.26 -0.19
C THR A 320 4.06 6.34 -0.29
N VAL A 321 5.22 6.01 -0.87
CA VAL A 321 6.32 6.95 -1.15
C VAL A 321 6.51 7.03 -2.65
N THR A 322 6.19 8.17 -3.26
CA THR A 322 6.28 8.39 -4.72
C THR A 322 7.34 9.46 -5.01
N SER A 323 8.35 9.13 -5.83
CA SER A 323 9.28 10.10 -6.39
C SER A 323 8.92 10.39 -7.86
N GLY A 324 8.98 11.66 -8.27
CA GLY A 324 8.83 12.07 -9.66
C GLY A 324 10.07 11.69 -10.46
N GLY A 325 10.16 10.42 -10.89
CA GLY A 325 11.27 9.90 -11.68
C GLY A 325 11.93 8.68 -11.03
N SER A 326 11.34 7.50 -11.26
CA SER A 326 11.92 6.17 -11.01
C SER A 326 12.44 5.89 -9.60
N THR A 327 11.54 5.55 -8.67
CA THR A 327 11.76 4.57 -7.59
C THR A 327 10.42 4.31 -6.88
N GLU A 328 9.87 3.10 -7.08
CA GLU A 328 8.62 2.65 -6.47
C GLU A 328 8.94 1.72 -5.30
N ILE A 329 8.44 2.05 -4.09
CA ILE A 329 8.39 1.15 -2.93
C ILE A 329 6.91 0.79 -2.75
N ILE A 330 6.51 -0.42 -3.12
CA ILE A 330 5.15 -0.92 -2.89
C ILE A 330 5.17 -1.78 -1.62
N SER A 331 4.47 -1.38 -0.54
CA SER A 331 4.02 -2.32 0.50
C SER A 331 2.57 -2.75 0.19
N GLN A 332 2.27 -4.03 0.41
CA GLN A 332 1.17 -4.75 -0.24
C GLN A 332 -0.25 -4.18 -0.05
N GLY A 333 -1.06 -4.23 -1.12
CA GLY A 333 -2.51 -4.44 -1.03
C GLY A 333 -2.85 -5.93 -1.07
N GLN A 334 -4.11 -6.29 -0.81
CA GLN A 334 -4.63 -7.63 -0.47
C GLN A 334 -4.36 -8.79 -1.47
N ASN A 335 -3.56 -8.61 -2.54
CA ASN A 335 -3.18 -9.64 -3.52
C ASN A 335 -1.72 -9.53 -4.09
N GLY A 336 -0.72 -9.09 -3.30
CA GLY A 336 0.73 -9.17 -3.62
C GLY A 336 1.28 -8.05 -4.52
N TYR A 337 2.57 -7.89 -4.83
CA TYR A 337 3.85 -8.14 -4.12
C TYR A 337 4.55 -6.79 -3.92
N GLY A 338 5.42 -6.68 -2.90
CA GLY A 338 6.21 -5.47 -2.64
C GLY A 338 7.63 -5.57 -3.18
N VAL A 339 8.05 -4.62 -4.01
CA VAL A 339 9.44 -4.49 -4.47
C VAL A 339 10.18 -3.51 -3.56
N PHE A 340 11.23 -3.99 -2.88
CA PHE A 340 12.18 -3.17 -2.13
C PHE A 340 13.35 -2.81 -3.06
N SER A 341 13.38 -1.58 -3.59
CA SER A 341 14.53 -1.09 -4.34
C SER A 341 15.58 -0.52 -3.38
N ALA A 342 16.69 -1.24 -3.21
CA ALA A 342 17.85 -0.77 -2.47
C ALA A 342 18.90 -0.29 -3.48
N LYS A 343 19.18 1.01 -3.52
CA LYS A 343 20.29 1.59 -4.26
C LYS A 343 21.51 1.61 -3.35
N ALA A 344 22.51 0.82 -3.70
CA ALA A 344 23.81 0.92 -3.06
C ALA A 344 24.79 1.66 -3.98
N SER A 345 25.38 2.75 -3.46
CA SER A 345 26.48 3.49 -4.10
C SER A 345 27.81 3.06 -3.51
N GLY A 346 28.84 2.90 -4.36
CA GLY A 346 30.23 2.71 -3.92
C GLY A 346 30.57 1.31 -3.41
N LEU A 347 30.21 0.25 -4.14
CA LEU A 347 30.54 -1.17 -3.84
C LEU A 347 29.85 -1.78 -2.61
N ASN A 348 28.94 -1.06 -1.95
CA ASN A 348 28.13 -1.65 -0.89
C ASN A 348 27.05 -2.56 -1.51
N PRO A 349 26.73 -3.73 -0.93
CA PRO A 349 25.61 -4.53 -1.39
C PRO A 349 24.28 -3.94 -0.88
N SER A 350 23.22 -4.17 -1.65
CA SER A 350 21.85 -4.04 -1.18
C SER A 350 21.52 -5.23 -0.27
N ILE A 351 20.99 -4.96 0.92
CA ILE A 351 20.79 -5.96 1.97
C ILE A 351 19.31 -6.05 2.34
N TRP A 352 18.78 -7.26 2.41
CA TRP A 352 17.50 -7.54 3.05
C TRP A 352 17.70 -8.52 4.20
N ASP A 353 17.48 -8.03 5.43
CA ASP A 353 17.68 -8.77 6.66
C ASP A 353 16.37 -9.31 7.24
N SER A 354 16.41 -10.55 7.70
CA SER A 354 15.37 -11.19 8.50
C SER A 354 15.86 -11.41 9.93
N TYR A 355 15.04 -11.05 10.90
CA TYR A 355 15.34 -11.12 12.33
C TYR A 355 14.34 -12.04 13.05
N ASN A 356 14.81 -12.71 14.09
CA ASN A 356 13.98 -13.35 15.11
C ASN A 356 14.35 -12.82 16.51
N ALA A 357 13.73 -13.36 17.56
CA ALA A 357 13.99 -12.95 18.95
C ALA A 357 15.48 -13.09 19.36
N ASN A 358 16.25 -13.91 18.65
CA ASN A 358 17.67 -14.17 18.89
C ASN A 358 18.60 -13.38 17.93
N GLY A 359 18.05 -12.42 17.19
CA GLY A 359 18.80 -11.54 16.27
C GLY A 359 18.63 -11.91 14.78
N LEU A 360 19.59 -11.51 13.95
CA LEU A 360 19.61 -11.84 12.52
C LEU A 360 19.53 -13.35 12.31
N CYS A 361 18.68 -13.79 11.38
CA CYS A 361 18.46 -15.20 11.09
C CYS A 361 18.63 -15.55 9.59
N GLY A 362 18.43 -14.58 8.71
CA GLY A 362 18.68 -14.74 7.27
C GLY A 362 18.91 -13.41 6.60
N ARG A 363 19.60 -13.42 5.47
CA ARG A 363 19.89 -12.23 4.68
C ARG A 363 19.91 -12.54 3.19
N MET A 364 19.36 -11.64 2.39
CA MET A 364 19.55 -11.60 0.94
C MET A 364 20.45 -10.42 0.59
N LEU A 365 21.47 -10.69 -0.24
CA LEU A 365 22.48 -9.74 -0.66
C LEU A 365 22.43 -9.57 -2.18
N CYS A 366 22.35 -8.33 -2.66
CA CYS A 366 22.60 -8.02 -4.06
C CYS A 366 23.83 -7.13 -4.15
N ASN A 367 24.94 -7.67 -4.66
CA ASN A 367 26.13 -6.87 -4.91
C ASN A 367 25.96 -6.09 -6.22
N ASN A 368 26.01 -4.76 -6.13
CA ASN A 368 25.91 -3.85 -7.28
C ASN A 368 27.31 -3.54 -7.84
N SER A 369 28.02 -4.59 -8.25
CA SER A 369 29.27 -4.43 -9.02
C SER A 369 28.90 -4.03 -10.45
N ALA A 370 29.60 -3.03 -11.00
CA ALA A 370 29.42 -2.58 -12.37
C ALA A 370 29.86 -3.63 -13.42
N VAL A 371 30.50 -4.72 -12.98
CA VAL A 371 31.10 -5.74 -13.85
C VAL A 371 30.40 -7.10 -13.69
N ASP A 372 30.26 -7.60 -12.45
CA ASP A 372 29.61 -8.89 -12.16
C ASP A 372 28.73 -8.75 -10.92
N SER A 373 27.42 -8.58 -11.14
CA SER A 373 26.45 -8.57 -10.04
C SER A 373 26.27 -9.97 -9.47
N THR A 374 26.24 -10.08 -8.15
CA THR A 374 25.93 -11.34 -7.46
C THR A 374 24.69 -11.16 -6.60
N PHE A 375 23.85 -12.20 -6.61
CA PHE A 375 22.73 -12.33 -5.70
C PHE A 375 23.02 -13.52 -4.78
N ALA A 376 23.07 -13.28 -3.47
CA ALA A 376 23.44 -14.32 -2.50
C ALA A 376 22.41 -14.44 -1.36
N PHE A 377 22.26 -15.67 -0.88
CA PHE A 377 21.46 -16.00 0.28
C PHE A 377 22.37 -16.41 1.45
N GLN A 378 22.20 -15.73 2.57
CA GLN A 378 22.83 -16.03 3.84
C GLN A 378 21.82 -16.58 4.82
N LEU A 379 22.17 -17.66 5.49
CA LEU A 379 21.36 -18.24 6.56
C LEU A 379 22.22 -18.44 7.80
N ARG A 380 21.61 -18.24 8.97
CA ARG A 380 22.31 -18.43 10.24
C ARG A 380 22.40 -19.92 10.59
N LYS A 381 23.62 -20.42 10.77
CA LYS A 381 23.89 -21.77 11.29
C LYS A 381 24.90 -21.68 12.44
N GLY A 382 24.59 -22.31 13.58
CA GLY A 382 25.50 -22.31 14.74
C GLY A 382 25.81 -20.91 15.30
N GLY A 383 24.88 -19.95 15.18
CA GLY A 383 25.07 -18.59 15.66
C GLY A 383 25.69 -17.61 14.65
N VAL A 384 26.25 -18.10 13.53
CA VAL A 384 26.93 -17.29 12.50
C VAL A 384 26.09 -17.23 11.23
N LEU A 385 25.98 -16.05 10.62
CA LEU A 385 25.45 -15.86 9.26
C LEU A 385 26.52 -16.27 8.25
N SER A 386 26.22 -17.24 7.40
CA SER A 386 27.12 -17.67 6.33
C SER A 386 26.40 -17.58 4.98
N ASP A 387 27.12 -17.14 3.94
CA ASP A 387 26.67 -17.35 2.57
C ASP A 387 26.52 -18.84 2.32
N ILE A 388 25.38 -19.26 1.78
CA ILE A 388 25.12 -20.69 1.49
C ILE A 388 25.08 -20.92 -0.02
N VAL A 389 24.41 -20.05 -0.77
CA VAL A 389 24.27 -20.15 -2.21
C VAL A 389 24.26 -18.77 -2.84
N ALA A 390 24.89 -18.64 -4.00
CA ALA A 390 24.92 -17.42 -4.78
C ALA A 390 24.61 -17.70 -6.25
N ILE A 391 24.10 -16.68 -6.93
CA ILE A 391 23.91 -16.68 -8.37
C ILE A 391 24.58 -15.43 -8.96
N ASN A 392 25.23 -15.63 -10.10
CA ASN A 392 25.77 -14.56 -10.94
C ASN A 392 25.29 -14.78 -12.40
N PRO A 393 25.67 -13.94 -13.37
CA PRO A 393 25.24 -14.10 -14.76
C PRO A 393 25.60 -15.44 -15.43
N GLN A 394 26.48 -16.24 -14.82
CA GLN A 394 27.04 -17.46 -15.42
C GLN A 394 26.56 -18.74 -14.71
N GLN A 395 26.27 -18.69 -13.41
CA GLN A 395 26.06 -19.89 -12.60
C GLN A 395 25.28 -19.64 -11.31
N LEU A 396 24.56 -20.68 -10.88
CA LEU A 396 24.08 -20.87 -9.51
C LEU A 396 25.06 -21.81 -8.81
N TYR A 397 25.66 -21.38 -7.69
CA TYR A 397 26.76 -22.11 -7.08
C TYR A 397 26.75 -22.01 -5.54
N PRO A 398 27.24 -23.05 -4.83
CA PRO A 398 27.51 -22.96 -3.41
C PRO A 398 28.69 -22.02 -3.18
N THR A 399 28.63 -21.23 -2.11
CA THR A 399 29.70 -20.28 -1.76
C THR A 399 30.88 -20.94 -1.03
N SER A 400 30.73 -22.20 -0.62
CA SER A 400 31.78 -23.03 -0.04
C SER A 400 31.94 -24.33 -0.83
N ASP A 401 33.18 -24.67 -1.18
CA ASP A 401 33.50 -25.87 -1.96
C ASP A 401 33.24 -27.16 -1.16
N SER A 402 32.58 -28.14 -1.79
CA SER A 402 32.33 -29.48 -1.24
C SER A 402 31.58 -29.55 0.12
N VAL A 403 30.76 -28.55 0.47
CA VAL A 403 29.97 -28.54 1.74
C VAL A 403 28.46 -28.66 1.55
N LEU A 404 27.91 -28.13 0.45
CA LEU A 404 26.46 -28.08 0.23
C LEU A 404 26.00 -29.19 -0.72
N SER A 405 24.88 -29.83 -0.39
CA SER A 405 24.19 -30.81 -1.25
C SER A 405 23.04 -30.15 -2.03
N LEU A 406 22.78 -30.62 -3.25
CA LEU A 406 21.61 -30.24 -4.04
C LEU A 406 20.48 -31.25 -3.81
N GLY A 407 19.55 -30.91 -2.93
CA GLY A 407 18.50 -31.81 -2.45
C GLY A 407 18.89 -32.55 -1.16
N ALA A 408 17.95 -33.33 -0.64
CA ALA A 408 18.12 -34.15 0.57
C ALA A 408 17.39 -35.50 0.41
N PRO A 409 17.68 -36.54 1.22
CA PRO A 409 17.05 -37.87 1.08
C PRO A 409 15.52 -37.82 1.02
N ALA A 410 14.90 -36.99 1.85
CA ALA A 410 13.46 -36.81 1.89
C ALA A 410 12.91 -35.65 1.03
N SER A 411 13.79 -34.89 0.36
CA SER A 411 13.45 -33.72 -0.47
C SER A 411 14.25 -33.77 -1.77
N ARG A 412 13.86 -34.73 -2.63
CA ARG A 412 14.55 -35.06 -3.89
C ARG A 412 13.97 -34.27 -5.06
N TYR A 413 14.83 -33.84 -5.97
CA TYR A 413 14.39 -33.30 -7.25
C TYR A 413 13.81 -34.42 -8.14
N THR A 414 12.74 -34.11 -8.87
CA THR A 414 12.08 -35.08 -9.76
C THR A 414 12.88 -35.35 -11.02
N THR A 415 13.49 -34.32 -11.62
CA THR A 415 14.25 -34.39 -12.88
C THR A 415 15.20 -33.21 -12.99
N VAL A 416 16.37 -33.43 -13.62
CA VAL A 416 17.33 -32.38 -14.00
C VAL A 416 17.40 -32.32 -15.52
N TYR A 417 17.11 -31.15 -16.10
CA TYR A 417 17.26 -30.88 -17.52
C TYR A 417 18.60 -30.18 -17.76
N ALA A 418 19.51 -30.83 -18.48
CA ALA A 418 20.84 -30.30 -18.79
C ALA A 418 21.23 -30.66 -20.23
N VAL A 419 22.00 -29.79 -20.89
CA VAL A 419 22.53 -30.02 -22.25
C VAL A 419 23.67 -31.03 -22.23
N THR A 420 24.52 -30.98 -21.19
CA THR A 420 25.64 -31.89 -20.96
C THR A 420 25.48 -32.62 -19.64
N GLY A 421 26.11 -33.79 -19.50
CA GLY A 421 26.14 -34.54 -18.24
C GLY A 421 26.83 -33.78 -17.10
N ALA A 422 26.62 -34.26 -15.88
CA ALA A 422 27.28 -33.71 -14.69
C ALA A 422 28.80 -33.89 -14.75
N ILE A 423 29.55 -32.88 -14.28
CA ILE A 423 31.00 -32.95 -14.16
C ILE A 423 31.34 -33.45 -12.75
N ASN A 424 31.98 -34.62 -12.65
CA ASN A 424 32.49 -35.15 -11.38
C ASN A 424 34.03 -35.04 -11.37
N THR A 425 34.57 -34.31 -10.40
CA THR A 425 36.02 -34.18 -10.21
C THR A 425 36.66 -35.55 -10.00
N SER A 426 37.62 -35.90 -10.85
CA SER A 426 38.36 -37.18 -10.80
C SER A 426 39.87 -36.99 -10.95
N ASP A 427 40.40 -35.98 -10.26
CA ASP A 427 41.84 -35.68 -10.25
C ASP A 427 42.63 -36.78 -9.52
N ALA A 428 43.68 -37.31 -10.17
CA ALA A 428 44.52 -38.36 -9.61
C ALA A 428 45.24 -37.96 -8.31
N ARG A 429 45.47 -36.66 -8.09
CA ARG A 429 46.10 -36.13 -6.87
C ARG A 429 45.19 -36.23 -5.64
N MET A 430 43.89 -36.41 -5.85
CA MET A 430 42.87 -36.47 -4.81
C MET A 430 42.40 -37.91 -4.54
N LYS A 431 43.02 -38.91 -5.18
CA LYS A 431 42.62 -40.32 -5.09
C LYS A 431 43.81 -41.17 -4.69
N THR A 432 43.52 -42.28 -4.04
CA THR A 432 44.50 -43.37 -3.89
C THR A 432 44.83 -43.98 -5.26
N PRO A 433 45.99 -44.64 -5.40
CA PRO A 433 46.29 -45.39 -6.61
C PRO A 433 45.18 -46.39 -6.95
N ILE A 434 44.78 -46.44 -8.21
CA ILE A 434 43.71 -47.34 -8.68
C ILE A 434 44.23 -48.78 -8.67
N ARG A 435 43.59 -49.66 -7.89
CA ARG A 435 43.86 -51.10 -7.90
C ARG A 435 43.00 -51.84 -8.94
N PRO A 436 43.46 -52.99 -9.47
CA PRO A 436 42.59 -53.92 -10.19
C PRO A 436 41.44 -54.43 -9.32
N MET A 437 40.33 -54.80 -9.97
CA MET A 437 39.25 -55.54 -9.33
C MET A 437 39.67 -56.98 -9.06
N THR A 438 39.26 -57.49 -7.91
CA THR A 438 39.37 -58.88 -7.49
C THR A 438 38.42 -59.78 -8.29
N ASP A 439 38.67 -61.08 -8.27
CA ASP A 439 37.79 -62.04 -8.95
C ASP A 439 36.36 -62.04 -8.39
N ALA A 440 36.21 -61.79 -7.09
CA ALA A 440 34.90 -61.64 -6.44
C ALA A 440 34.16 -60.39 -6.95
N GLU A 441 34.85 -59.25 -7.06
CA GLU A 441 34.29 -58.02 -7.65
C GLU A 441 33.88 -58.22 -9.11
N ILE A 442 34.72 -58.89 -9.91
CA ILE A 442 34.40 -59.20 -11.30
C ILE A 442 33.18 -60.12 -11.40
N SER A 443 33.10 -61.17 -10.58
CA SER A 443 31.98 -62.12 -10.58
C SER A 443 30.68 -61.47 -10.14
N ALA A 444 30.74 -60.60 -9.13
CA ALA A 444 29.61 -59.78 -8.70
C ALA A 444 29.17 -58.82 -9.81
N ALA A 445 30.10 -58.13 -10.48
CA ALA A 445 29.80 -57.20 -11.56
C ALA A 445 29.07 -57.88 -12.73
N GLU A 446 29.50 -59.08 -13.12
CA GLU A 446 28.84 -59.89 -14.15
C GLU A 446 27.44 -60.31 -13.73
N THR A 447 27.27 -60.77 -12.49
CA THR A 447 25.96 -61.18 -11.95
C THR A 447 25.00 -59.99 -11.87
N ILE A 448 25.49 -58.82 -11.46
CA ILE A 448 24.73 -57.56 -11.44
C ILE A 448 24.32 -57.19 -12.87
N ALA A 449 25.22 -57.29 -13.85
CA ALA A 449 24.91 -57.00 -15.25
C ALA A 449 23.75 -57.87 -15.77
N GLU A 450 23.73 -59.15 -15.41
CA GLU A 450 22.66 -60.09 -15.75
C GLU A 450 21.34 -59.81 -15.02
N SER A 451 21.40 -59.14 -13.87
CA SER A 451 20.22 -58.75 -13.09
C SER A 451 19.49 -57.49 -13.60
N VAL A 452 20.10 -56.73 -14.52
CA VAL A 452 19.51 -55.49 -15.04
C VAL A 452 18.24 -55.80 -15.84
N GLY A 453 17.12 -55.20 -15.43
CA GLY A 453 15.81 -55.41 -16.04
C GLY A 453 15.05 -54.11 -16.26
N THR A 454 13.72 -54.21 -16.35
CA THR A 454 12.84 -53.06 -16.45
C THR A 454 11.84 -53.01 -15.31
N TYR A 455 11.54 -51.83 -14.78
CA TYR A 455 10.54 -51.62 -13.74
C TYR A 455 9.63 -50.41 -14.06
N LYS A 456 8.53 -50.28 -13.33
CA LYS A 456 7.68 -49.07 -13.32
C LYS A 456 7.53 -48.62 -11.86
N TRP A 457 7.49 -47.31 -11.62
CA TRP A 457 7.21 -46.78 -10.28
C TRP A 457 5.77 -47.10 -9.89
N LEU A 458 5.56 -47.66 -8.69
CA LEU A 458 4.22 -48.01 -8.19
C LEU A 458 3.29 -46.80 -8.15
N GLU A 459 3.79 -45.66 -7.68
CA GLU A 459 3.05 -44.39 -7.67
C GLU A 459 2.68 -43.92 -9.09
N SER A 460 3.57 -44.12 -10.07
CA SER A 460 3.25 -43.82 -11.47
C SER A 460 2.20 -44.77 -12.05
N ILE A 461 2.19 -46.05 -11.65
CA ILE A 461 1.12 -46.99 -12.03
C ILE A 461 -0.20 -46.54 -11.41
N GLN A 462 -0.21 -46.16 -10.14
CA GLN A 462 -1.40 -45.67 -9.46
C GLN A 462 -1.95 -44.39 -10.11
N ALA A 463 -1.08 -43.47 -10.50
CA ALA A 463 -1.46 -42.18 -11.07
C ALA A 463 -1.82 -42.25 -12.57
N LYS A 464 -1.16 -43.11 -13.35
CA LYS A 464 -1.22 -43.11 -14.83
C LYS A 464 -1.71 -44.43 -15.43
N GLY A 465 -1.91 -45.47 -14.63
CA GLY A 465 -2.33 -46.79 -15.09
C GLY A 465 -1.40 -47.36 -16.17
N ALA A 466 -1.98 -47.66 -17.34
CA ALA A 466 -1.25 -48.22 -18.47
C ALA A 466 -0.14 -47.28 -19.00
N ASP A 467 -0.33 -45.96 -18.88
CA ASP A 467 0.57 -44.92 -19.41
C ASP A 467 1.84 -44.72 -18.57
N ALA A 468 1.95 -45.40 -17.42
CA ALA A 468 3.18 -45.39 -16.63
C ALA A 468 4.35 -45.93 -17.46
N ARG A 469 5.43 -45.14 -17.56
CA ARG A 469 6.60 -45.46 -18.39
C ARG A 469 7.44 -46.56 -17.74
N ARG A 470 8.10 -47.37 -18.58
CA ARG A 470 9.09 -48.37 -18.14
C ARG A 470 10.45 -47.70 -17.98
N HIS A 471 11.09 -47.97 -16.87
CA HIS A 471 12.46 -47.58 -16.54
C HIS A 471 13.36 -48.81 -16.62
N VAL A 472 14.65 -48.61 -16.88
CA VAL A 472 15.66 -49.68 -16.95
C VAL A 472 16.59 -49.55 -15.75
N GLY A 473 16.90 -50.67 -15.09
CA GLY A 473 17.79 -50.71 -13.93
C GLY A 473 17.55 -51.92 -13.04
N GLY A 474 18.09 -51.87 -11.83
CA GLY A 474 17.91 -52.86 -10.77
C GLY A 474 17.45 -52.23 -9.46
N THR A 475 17.09 -53.07 -8.49
CA THR A 475 16.82 -52.63 -7.11
C THR A 475 18.10 -52.64 -6.30
N VAL A 476 18.24 -51.70 -5.35
CA VAL A 476 19.44 -51.64 -4.49
C VAL A 476 19.57 -52.92 -3.67
N GLN A 477 18.46 -53.43 -3.13
CA GLN A 477 18.45 -54.65 -2.33
C GLN A 477 18.83 -55.89 -3.15
N GLY A 478 18.45 -55.95 -4.43
CA GLY A 478 18.89 -57.02 -5.32
C GLY A 478 20.40 -57.00 -5.54
N ILE A 479 20.97 -55.81 -5.72
CA ILE A 479 22.42 -55.63 -5.87
C ILE A 479 23.15 -55.97 -4.56
N ILE A 480 22.63 -55.56 -3.40
CA ILE A 480 23.16 -55.93 -2.07
C ILE A 480 23.26 -57.45 -1.94
N ALA A 481 22.18 -58.17 -2.24
CA ALA A 481 22.16 -59.63 -2.15
C ALA A 481 23.20 -60.30 -3.06
N ILE A 482 23.40 -59.77 -4.28
CA ILE A 482 24.42 -60.28 -5.20
C ILE A 482 25.83 -60.04 -4.63
N MET A 483 26.10 -58.84 -4.09
CA MET A 483 27.41 -58.54 -3.51
C MET A 483 27.73 -59.45 -2.32
N GLU A 484 26.77 -59.65 -1.42
CA GLU A 484 26.89 -60.56 -0.29
C GLU A 484 27.11 -62.01 -0.73
N GLN A 485 26.42 -62.46 -1.80
CA GLN A 485 26.60 -63.80 -2.37
C GLN A 485 28.04 -64.04 -2.85
N HIS A 486 28.71 -63.00 -3.35
CA HIS A 486 30.11 -63.06 -3.78
C HIS A 486 31.10 -62.70 -2.66
N GLY A 487 30.63 -62.60 -1.41
CA GLY A 487 31.47 -62.34 -0.24
C GLY A 487 32.00 -60.91 -0.13
N LEU A 488 31.33 -59.94 -0.77
CA LEU A 488 31.68 -58.53 -0.72
C LEU A 488 30.79 -57.80 0.30
N ASP A 489 31.34 -56.83 1.02
CA ASP A 489 30.55 -55.89 1.83
C ASP A 489 29.95 -54.81 0.91
N PRO A 490 28.62 -54.75 0.72
CA PRO A 490 27.99 -53.79 -0.18
C PRO A 490 28.22 -52.33 0.21
N PHE A 491 28.37 -52.03 1.51
CA PHE A 491 28.48 -50.65 2.00
C PHE A 491 29.91 -50.10 1.98
N GLU A 492 30.90 -50.92 1.62
CA GLU A 492 32.25 -50.45 1.28
C GLU A 492 32.26 -49.69 -0.07
N TYR A 493 31.22 -49.89 -0.90
CA TYR A 493 31.16 -49.36 -2.26
C TYR A 493 30.24 -48.15 -2.37
N GLY A 494 30.80 -47.03 -2.84
CA GLY A 494 30.10 -45.75 -2.92
C GLY A 494 28.92 -45.67 -3.90
N PHE A 495 28.61 -46.73 -4.65
CA PHE A 495 27.44 -46.80 -5.53
C PHE A 495 26.16 -47.29 -4.85
N ILE A 496 26.25 -47.83 -3.63
CA ILE A 496 25.12 -48.19 -2.77
C ILE A 496 25.00 -47.13 -1.68
N CYS A 497 23.82 -46.55 -1.52
CA CYS A 497 23.55 -45.53 -0.51
C CYS A 497 22.33 -45.92 0.32
N PHE A 498 22.40 -45.65 1.62
CA PHE A 498 21.29 -45.80 2.56
C PHE A 498 21.20 -44.53 3.40
N ASP A 499 20.01 -43.93 3.42
CA ASP A 499 19.71 -42.73 4.18
C ASP A 499 18.46 -42.96 5.03
N GLN A 500 18.47 -42.43 6.25
CA GLN A 500 17.33 -42.46 7.17
C GLN A 500 17.09 -41.06 7.77
N TRP A 501 15.84 -40.75 8.05
CA TRP A 501 15.44 -39.48 8.64
C TRP A 501 14.36 -39.68 9.69
N GLU A 502 14.40 -38.80 10.69
CA GLU A 502 13.40 -38.73 11.74
C GLU A 502 12.12 -38.03 11.26
N GLU A 503 11.06 -38.19 12.05
CA GLU A 503 9.81 -37.47 11.88
C GLU A 503 10.05 -35.95 11.90
N GLU A 504 9.50 -35.24 10.92
CA GLU A 504 9.56 -33.79 10.84
C GLU A 504 8.22 -33.19 11.25
N LEU A 505 8.24 -32.54 12.41
CA LEU A 505 7.15 -31.70 12.89
C LEU A 505 7.29 -30.30 12.29
N GLY A 506 6.22 -29.80 11.71
CA GLY A 506 6.12 -28.41 11.33
C GLY A 506 5.06 -27.66 12.12
N TYR A 507 5.13 -26.35 12.00
CA TYR A 507 4.26 -25.45 12.72
C TYR A 507 3.18 -24.91 11.79
N ARG A 508 1.93 -25.24 12.08
CA ARG A 508 0.79 -24.57 11.44
C ARG A 508 0.42 -23.37 12.30
N PRO A 509 0.54 -22.12 11.78
CA PRO A 509 0.19 -20.94 12.55
C PRO A 509 -1.32 -20.90 12.82
N ALA A 510 -1.70 -20.25 13.93
CA ALA A 510 -3.11 -20.06 14.24
C ALA A 510 -3.79 -19.24 13.13
N VAL A 511 -4.94 -19.70 12.66
CA VAL A 511 -5.78 -18.97 11.71
C VAL A 511 -6.98 -18.43 12.48
N PRO A 512 -7.14 -17.09 12.58
CA PRO A 512 -8.29 -16.50 13.25
C PRO A 512 -9.59 -16.82 12.48
N PRO A 513 -10.74 -16.87 13.17
CA PRO A 513 -12.01 -17.21 12.53
C PRO A 513 -12.33 -16.20 11.42
N GLN A 514 -12.72 -16.70 10.26
CA GLN A 514 -13.12 -15.87 9.12
C GLN A 514 -14.65 -15.80 9.08
N PRO A 515 -15.26 -14.60 9.06
CA PRO A 515 -16.70 -14.46 8.93
C PRO A 515 -17.18 -14.95 7.56
N ALA A 516 -18.44 -15.35 7.46
CA ALA A 516 -19.05 -15.68 6.18
C ALA A 516 -19.10 -14.44 5.28
N PHE A 517 -18.63 -14.55 4.04
CA PHE A 517 -18.81 -13.51 3.04
C PHE A 517 -20.10 -13.78 2.28
N THR A 518 -21.00 -12.81 2.32
CA THR A 518 -22.25 -12.80 1.57
C THR A 518 -22.13 -11.87 0.36
N ASP A 519 -22.79 -12.23 -0.74
CA ASP A 519 -22.95 -11.32 -1.88
C ASP A 519 -23.98 -10.22 -1.55
N ALA A 520 -24.18 -9.30 -2.51
CA ALA A 520 -25.13 -8.20 -2.38
C ALA A 520 -26.59 -8.66 -2.19
N ASP A 521 -26.90 -9.91 -2.53
CA ASP A 521 -28.23 -10.51 -2.40
C ASP A 521 -28.40 -11.31 -1.09
N GLY A 522 -27.36 -11.33 -0.23
CA GLY A 522 -27.37 -12.02 1.05
C GLY A 522 -27.05 -13.51 0.97
N ASN A 523 -26.63 -14.02 -0.19
CA ASN A 523 -26.23 -15.43 -0.32
C ASN A 523 -24.78 -15.60 0.13
N VAL A 524 -24.51 -16.64 0.90
CA VAL A 524 -23.16 -16.94 1.39
C VAL A 524 -22.30 -17.46 0.23
N VAL A 525 -21.33 -16.66 -0.20
CA VAL A 525 -20.37 -17.01 -1.26
C VAL A 525 -19.15 -17.71 -0.68
N VAL A 526 -18.74 -17.32 0.53
CA VAL A 526 -17.70 -18.01 1.30
C VAL A 526 -18.26 -18.30 2.69
N PRO A 527 -18.38 -19.58 3.10
CA PRO A 527 -18.86 -19.92 4.43
C PRO A 527 -17.89 -19.42 5.51
N ALA A 528 -18.42 -19.15 6.71
CA ALA A 528 -17.58 -18.82 7.85
C ALA A 528 -16.62 -19.99 8.14
N ALA A 529 -15.36 -19.66 8.42
CA ALA A 529 -14.36 -20.63 8.83
C ALA A 529 -14.04 -20.46 10.32
N GLU A 530 -14.06 -21.56 11.06
CA GLU A 530 -13.72 -21.57 12.49
C GLU A 530 -12.23 -21.26 12.72
N ALA A 531 -11.92 -20.83 13.93
CA ALA A 531 -10.54 -20.60 14.35
C ALA A 531 -9.75 -21.92 14.32
N VAL A 532 -8.56 -21.90 13.74
CA VAL A 532 -7.62 -23.03 13.80
C VAL A 532 -6.52 -22.65 14.79
N GLU A 533 -6.41 -23.39 15.89
CA GLU A 533 -5.35 -23.18 16.87
C GLU A 533 -3.97 -23.52 16.30
N ALA A 534 -2.94 -22.84 16.81
CA ALA A 534 -1.57 -23.17 16.45
C ALA A 534 -1.24 -24.59 16.92
N THR A 535 -0.82 -25.45 16.00
CA THR A 535 -0.54 -26.85 16.33
C THR A 535 0.69 -27.36 15.60
N GLN A 536 1.41 -28.27 16.27
CA GLN A 536 2.46 -29.04 15.63
C GLN A 536 1.80 -30.13 14.80
N VAL A 537 2.05 -30.10 13.50
CA VAL A 537 1.58 -31.12 12.57
C VAL A 537 2.78 -31.91 12.10
N VAL A 538 2.64 -33.23 12.02
CA VAL A 538 3.61 -34.06 11.31
C VAL A 538 3.55 -33.65 9.84
N ILE A 539 4.60 -32.97 9.37
CA ILE A 539 4.74 -32.61 7.94
C ILE A 539 5.35 -33.79 7.18
N ARG A 540 6.17 -34.59 7.86
CA ARG A 540 6.75 -35.80 7.28
C ARG A 540 6.99 -36.87 8.33
N GLU A 541 6.53 -38.08 8.04
CA GLU A 541 6.82 -39.27 8.83
C GLU A 541 8.30 -39.66 8.78
N ALA A 542 8.79 -40.30 9.84
CA ALA A 542 10.11 -40.92 9.85
C ALA A 542 10.20 -41.98 8.72
N GLY A 543 11.39 -42.13 8.13
CA GLY A 543 11.56 -43.04 7.01
C GLY A 543 13.00 -43.30 6.65
N SER A 544 13.19 -44.24 5.73
CA SER A 544 14.49 -44.56 5.15
C SER A 544 14.35 -44.90 3.68
N LEU A 545 15.45 -44.76 2.94
CA LEU A 545 15.50 -45.14 1.54
C LEU A 545 16.88 -45.68 1.16
N TYR A 546 16.87 -46.57 0.18
CA TYR A 546 18.06 -47.02 -0.51
C TYR A 546 18.16 -46.34 -1.88
N SER A 547 19.37 -45.94 -2.28
CA SER A 547 19.64 -45.29 -3.56
C SER A 547 20.88 -45.86 -4.25
N LEU A 548 20.93 -45.74 -5.58
CA LEU A 548 22.08 -46.09 -6.40
C LEU A 548 22.76 -44.85 -6.97
N ARG A 549 24.10 -44.85 -7.00
CA ARG A 549 24.86 -43.94 -7.87
C ARG A 549 25.17 -44.67 -9.17
N ASN A 550 24.27 -44.51 -10.15
CA ASN A 550 24.32 -45.25 -11.41
C ASN A 550 25.63 -45.06 -12.18
N ASP A 551 26.26 -43.89 -12.11
CA ASP A 551 27.54 -43.65 -12.82
C ASP A 551 28.65 -44.59 -12.34
N GLN A 552 28.76 -44.80 -11.02
CA GLN A 552 29.73 -45.72 -10.44
C GLN A 552 29.34 -47.19 -10.67
N LEU A 553 28.06 -47.51 -10.52
CA LEU A 553 27.53 -48.86 -10.79
C LEU A 553 27.79 -49.29 -12.24
N ASN A 554 27.58 -48.40 -13.20
CA ASN A 554 27.81 -48.67 -14.61
C ASN A 554 29.30 -48.91 -14.92
N LEU A 555 30.20 -48.17 -14.27
CA LEU A 555 31.64 -48.43 -14.38
C LEU A 555 32.03 -49.80 -13.79
N PHE A 556 31.41 -50.18 -12.68
CA PHE A 556 31.60 -51.50 -12.06
C PHE A 556 31.16 -52.63 -13.00
N ILE A 557 29.94 -52.52 -13.54
CA ILE A 557 29.39 -53.45 -14.54
C ILE A 557 30.28 -53.49 -15.79
N ALA A 558 30.69 -52.34 -16.33
CA ALA A 558 31.52 -52.28 -17.53
C ALA A 558 32.85 -53.02 -17.33
N ARG A 559 33.48 -52.88 -16.17
CA ARG A 559 34.72 -53.61 -15.88
C ARG A 559 34.52 -55.12 -15.80
N GLY A 560 33.41 -55.58 -15.23
CA GLY A 560 33.00 -56.99 -15.24
C GLY A 560 32.80 -57.52 -16.66
N LEU A 561 32.05 -56.80 -17.50
CA LEU A 561 31.84 -57.16 -18.89
C LEU A 561 33.14 -57.25 -19.69
N VAL A 562 34.08 -56.33 -19.48
CA VAL A 562 35.42 -56.39 -20.10
C VAL A 562 36.16 -57.68 -19.67
N ALA A 563 36.10 -58.07 -18.40
CA ALA A 563 36.71 -59.32 -17.94
C ALA A 563 36.08 -60.56 -18.61
N ARG A 564 34.75 -60.58 -18.73
CA ARG A 564 34.02 -61.63 -19.46
C ARG A 564 34.46 -61.74 -20.92
N ILE A 565 34.56 -60.60 -21.60
CA ILE A 565 34.99 -60.52 -23.01
C ILE A 565 36.41 -61.08 -23.13
N SER A 566 37.36 -60.60 -22.34
CA SER A 566 38.75 -61.09 -22.40
C SER A 566 38.88 -62.58 -22.11
N ARG A 567 38.11 -63.12 -21.17
CA ARG A 567 38.07 -64.58 -20.92
C ARG A 567 37.49 -65.36 -22.10
N THR A 568 36.50 -64.79 -22.77
CA THR A 568 35.87 -65.41 -23.95
C THR A 568 36.83 -65.40 -25.14
N GLU A 569 37.50 -64.29 -25.40
CA GLU A 569 38.53 -64.16 -26.45
C GLU A 569 39.69 -65.12 -26.22
N ALA A 570 40.18 -65.25 -24.98
CA ALA A 570 41.23 -66.20 -24.65
C ALA A 570 40.81 -67.65 -24.89
N ARG A 571 39.56 -68.00 -24.57
CA ARG A 571 39.01 -69.33 -24.85
C ARG A 571 38.83 -69.57 -26.35
N LEU A 572 38.38 -68.57 -27.09
CA LEU A 572 38.23 -68.66 -28.54
C LEU A 572 39.58 -68.87 -29.22
N ALA A 573 40.59 -68.08 -28.86
CA ALA A 573 41.95 -68.24 -29.38
C ALA A 573 42.53 -69.64 -29.08
N ALA A 574 42.25 -70.18 -27.89
CA ALA A 574 42.66 -71.55 -27.53
C ALA A 574 41.95 -72.61 -28.37
N LEU A 575 40.67 -72.41 -28.72
CA LEU A 575 39.91 -73.30 -29.59
C LEU A 575 40.33 -73.19 -31.06
N GLU A 576 40.74 -72.02 -31.52
CA GLU A 576 41.26 -71.81 -32.88
C GLU A 576 42.68 -72.38 -33.06
N ALA A 577 43.43 -72.50 -31.96
CA ALA A 577 44.77 -73.08 -31.94
C ALA A 577 44.77 -74.62 -31.76
N SER A 578 43.63 -75.23 -31.42
CA SER A 578 43.44 -76.68 -31.29
C SER A 578 42.84 -77.26 -32.57
#